data_AF-A0AA97C8X9-F1
#
_entry.id   AF-A0AA97C8X9-F1
#
_cell.length_a   1.000
_cell.length_b   1.000
_cell.length_c   1.000
_cell.angle_alpha   90.00
_cell.angle_beta   90.00
_cell.angle_gamma   90.00
#
_symmetry.space_group_name_H-M   'P 1'
#
loop_
_entity.id
_entity.type
_entity.pdbx_description
1 polymer ?
#
loop_
_entity_poly.entity_id
_entity_poly.type
_entity_poly.pdbx_seq_one_letter_code
_entity_poly.pdbx_strand_id
1 'polypeptide(L)' 'MAGSEGDEIKYLPWTGAALKVALIMTVEAMKLTPEEAERKNIIVVVGPYARPYKEIISIAEEYGEKEIPKSMRDATPETK' A
#
# COMPACT_ATOMS: atom_id res chain seq x y z
N MET A 1 8.00 -1.11 -36.76
CA MET A 1 9.08 -1.40 -35.80
C MET A 1 8.49 -1.30 -34.40
N ALA A 2 8.82 -2.28 -33.55
CA ALA A 2 8.42 -2.35 -32.16
C ALA A 2 9.02 -1.21 -31.33
N GLY A 3 8.31 -0.79 -30.29
CA GLY A 3 8.76 0.20 -29.31
C GLY A 3 7.70 0.35 -28.23
N SER A 4 7.58 -0.66 -27.39
CA SER A 4 6.79 -0.62 -26.16
C SER A 4 7.42 0.40 -25.21
N GLU A 5 6.79 1.57 -25.03
CA GLU A 5 7.05 2.42 -23.86
C GLU A 5 5.91 2.15 -22.89
N GLY A 6 6.24 1.40 -21.84
CA GLY A 6 5.28 0.88 -20.88
C GLY A 6 4.57 1.99 -20.13
N ASP A 7 3.28 1.77 -19.85
CA ASP A 7 2.55 2.39 -18.76
C ASP A 7 3.30 2.07 -17.43
N GLU A 8 4.38 2.79 -17.16
CA GLU A 8 5.18 2.65 -15.96
C GLU A 8 4.37 3.16 -14.77
N ILE A 9 3.95 2.19 -13.98
CA ILE A 9 3.10 2.29 -12.79
C ILE A 9 3.48 3.50 -11.93
N LYS A 10 2.49 4.37 -11.66
CA LYS A 10 2.61 5.50 -10.73
C LYS A 10 2.77 4.98 -9.30
N TYR A 11 3.87 5.33 -8.64
CA TYR A 11 4.15 4.98 -7.25
C TYR A 11 3.99 6.18 -6.32
N LEU A 12 3.37 5.92 -5.17
CA LEU A 12 3.11 6.88 -4.12
C LEU A 12 3.48 6.19 -2.80
N PRO A 13 4.71 6.32 -2.27
CA PRO A 13 5.16 5.60 -1.06
C PRO A 13 4.25 5.78 0.17
N TRP A 14 3.51 6.89 0.21
CA TRP A 14 2.47 7.12 1.21
C TRP A 14 1.32 6.12 1.14
N THR A 15 1.09 5.40 0.03
CA THR A 15 0.01 4.41 -0.07
C THR A 15 0.28 3.19 0.80
N GLY A 16 1.52 2.73 0.92
CA GLY A 16 1.90 1.67 1.87
C GLY A 16 1.70 2.11 3.32
N ALA A 17 2.19 3.30 3.66
CA ALA A 17 2.01 3.88 4.98
C ALA A 17 0.53 4.16 5.32
N ALA A 18 -0.24 4.73 4.38
CA ALA A 18 -1.65 5.03 4.54
C ALA A 18 -2.48 3.74 4.64
N LEU A 19 -2.14 2.70 3.86
CA LEU A 19 -2.76 1.39 3.98
C LEU A 19 -2.49 0.79 5.35
N LYS A 20 -1.25 0.83 5.85
CA LYS A 20 -0.90 0.36 7.19
C LYS A 20 -1.72 1.06 8.27
N VAL A 21 -1.80 2.40 8.21
CA VAL A 21 -2.62 3.19 9.14
C VAL A 21 -4.10 2.81 9.05
N ALA A 22 -4.65 2.69 7.84
CA ALA A 22 -6.05 2.33 7.63
C ALA A 22 -6.38 0.95 8.21
N LEU A 23 -5.47 -0.03 8.07
CA LEU A 23 -5.63 -1.37 8.65
C LEU A 23 -5.64 -1.34 10.17
N ILE A 24 -4.69 -0.63 10.78
CA ILE A 24 -4.59 -0.50 12.23
C ILE A 24 -5.84 0.18 12.79
N MET A 25 -6.24 1.31 12.21
CA MET A 25 -7.45 2.04 12.63
C MET A 25 -8.72 1.20 12.49
N THR A 26 -8.81 0.38 11.44
CA THR A 26 -9.96 -0.52 11.25
C THR A 26 -10.02 -1.58 12.33
N VAL A 27 -8.88 -2.21 12.65
CA VAL A 27 -8.78 -3.20 13.74
C VAL A 27 -9.12 -2.58 15.11
N GLU A 28 -8.64 -1.38 15.37
CA GLU A 28 -8.99 -0.62 16.57
C GLU A 28 -10.49 -0.29 16.64
N ALA A 29 -11.11 0.11 15.52
CA ALA A 29 -12.54 0.37 15.45
C ALA A 29 -13.39 -0.89 15.71
N MET A 30 -12.86 -2.08 15.40
CA MET A 30 -13.45 -3.36 15.76
C MET A 30 -13.22 -3.76 17.22
N LYS A 31 -12.54 -2.92 18.02
CA LYS A 31 -12.13 -3.18 19.41
C LYS A 31 -11.25 -4.43 19.53
N LEU A 32 -10.35 -4.59 18.57
CA LEU A 32 -9.37 -5.67 18.54
C LEU A 32 -7.96 -5.08 18.58
N THR A 33 -7.00 -5.86 19.06
CA THR A 33 -5.57 -5.58 18.79
C THR A 33 -5.14 -6.21 17.46
N PRO A 34 -4.05 -5.73 16.83
CA PRO A 34 -3.47 -6.37 15.64
C PRO A 34 -3.22 -7.87 15.82
N GLU A 35 -2.76 -8.31 16.99
CA GLU A 35 -2.50 -9.72 17.30
C GLU A 35 -3.80 -10.53 17.45
N GLU A 36 -4.87 -9.91 17.93
CA GLU A 36 -6.20 -10.54 17.96
C GLU A 36 -6.80 -10.65 16.56
N ALA A 37 -6.61 -9.65 15.71
CA ALA A 37 -7.02 -9.71 14.31
C ALA A 37 -6.29 -10.83 13.55
N GLU A 38 -4.99 -11.01 13.81
CA GLU A 38 -4.21 -12.13 13.30
C GLU A 38 -4.72 -13.47 13.84
N ARG A 39 -4.88 -13.62 15.17
CA ARG A 39 -5.36 -14.88 15.78
C ARG A 39 -6.75 -15.28 15.32
N LYS A 40 -7.62 -14.30 15.05
CA LYS A 40 -8.98 -14.52 14.52
C LYS A 40 -9.00 -14.75 13.00
N ASN A 41 -7.84 -14.71 12.34
CA ASN A 41 -7.68 -14.87 10.90
C ASN A 41 -8.62 -13.95 10.09
N ILE A 42 -8.69 -12.68 10.48
CA ILE A 42 -9.54 -11.69 9.80
C ILE A 42 -9.07 -11.53 8.36
N ILE A 43 -10.02 -11.61 7.41
CA ILE A 43 -9.76 -11.38 5.99
C ILE A 43 -9.96 -9.90 5.69
N VAL A 44 -8.96 -9.30 5.08
CA VAL A 44 -8.98 -7.92 4.59
C VAL A 44 -9.14 -7.96 3.08
N VAL A 45 -10.05 -7.13 2.57
CA VAL A 45 -10.32 -6.98 1.13
C VAL A 45 -9.84 -5.61 0.67
N VAL A 46 -8.88 -5.58 -0.26
CA VAL A 46 -8.34 -4.37 -0.88
C VAL A 46 -8.45 -4.51 -2.40
N GLY A 47 -9.45 -3.87 -2.99
CA GLY A 47 -9.76 -4.03 -4.42
C GLY A 47 -10.04 -5.50 -4.78
N PRO A 48 -9.36 -6.10 -5.78
CA PRO A 48 -9.55 -7.50 -6.16
C PRO A 48 -8.87 -8.51 -5.23
N TYR A 49 -8.13 -8.05 -4.22
CA TYR A 49 -7.38 -8.92 -3.32
C TYR A 49 -8.14 -9.14 -2.00
N ALA A 50 -8.29 -10.41 -1.61
CA ALA A 50 -8.82 -10.82 -0.30
C ALA A 50 -7.78 -11.72 0.37
N ARG A 51 -7.15 -11.25 1.45
CA ARG A 51 -6.06 -11.95 2.14
C ARG A 51 -6.16 -11.77 3.66
N PRO A 52 -5.55 -12.67 4.46
CA PRO A 52 -5.44 -12.48 5.90
C PRO A 52 -4.80 -11.14 6.27
N TYR A 53 -5.26 -10.56 7.38
CA TYR A 53 -4.78 -9.28 7.92
C TYR A 53 -3.24 -9.19 7.98
N LYS A 54 -2.58 -10.25 8.45
CA LYS A 54 -1.11 -10.34 8.54
C LYS A 54 -0.44 -10.15 7.17
N GLU A 55 -0.95 -10.81 6.14
CA GLU A 55 -0.38 -10.73 4.78
C GLU A 55 -0.52 -9.31 4.22
N ILE A 56 -1.68 -8.68 4.41
CA ILE A 56 -1.89 -7.30 3.94
C ILE A 56 -1.04 -6.29 4.71
N ILE A 57 -0.84 -6.48 6.03
CA ILE A 57 0.09 -5.65 6.81
C ILE A 57 1.52 -5.79 6.28
N SER A 58 2.00 -7.01 6.03
CA SER A 58 3.35 -7.21 5.50
C SER A 58 3.54 -6.55 4.13
N ILE A 59 2.52 -6.60 3.28
CA ILE A 59 2.52 -5.86 2.01
C ILE A 59 2.59 -4.34 2.27
N ALA A 60 1.76 -3.81 3.17
CA ALA A 60 1.76 -2.38 3.48
C ALA A 60 3.13 -1.90 4.02
N GLU A 61 3.80 -2.71 4.84
CA GLU A 61 5.13 -2.46 5.37
C GLU A 61 6.21 -2.51 4.28
N GLU A 62 6.23 -3.58 3.48
CA GLU A 62 7.20 -3.73 2.39
C GLU A 62 7.11 -2.57 1.38
N TYR A 63 5.90 -2.09 1.08
CA TYR A 63 5.69 -0.96 0.19
C TYR A 63 6.03 0.39 0.85
N GLY A 64 5.88 0.51 2.17
CA GLY A 64 6.21 1.73 2.92
C GLY A 64 7.71 1.97 3.10
N GLU A 65 8.54 0.92 2.99
CA GLU A 65 9.98 0.97 3.24
C GLU A 65 10.86 1.10 1.98
N LYS A 66 10.26 1.00 0.77
CA LYS A 66 11.02 1.10 -0.49
C LYS A 66 11.25 2.55 -0.91
N GLU A 67 12.51 2.94 -1.07
CA GLU A 67 12.91 4.17 -1.79
C GLU A 67 12.83 3.95 -3.32
N ILE A 68 12.37 4.97 -4.06
CA ILE A 68 12.28 4.93 -5.54
C ILE A 68 13.34 5.85 -6.17
N PRO A 69 13.99 5.47 -7.30
CA PRO A 69 15.06 6.23 -7.94
C PRO A 69 14.70 7.65 -8.38
N LYS A 70 15.70 8.55 -8.35
CA LYS A 70 15.59 10.01 -8.56
C LYS A 70 15.04 10.50 -9.91
N SER A 71 14.86 9.65 -10.93
CA SER A 71 14.41 10.08 -12.27
C SER A 71 12.96 10.60 -12.33
N MET A 72 12.18 10.47 -11.26
CA MET A 72 10.85 11.08 -11.08
C MET A 72 10.85 12.41 -10.29
N ARG A 73 12.01 13.06 -10.06
CA ARG A 73 12.04 14.35 -9.34
C ARG A 73 11.62 15.57 -10.17
N ASP A 74 11.66 15.49 -11.50
CA ASP A 74 11.39 16.63 -12.38
C ASP A 74 10.08 16.47 -13.16
N ALA A 75 8.96 16.64 -12.46
CA ALA A 75 7.67 16.89 -13.09
C ALA A 75 6.87 17.91 -12.26
N THR A 76 7.42 19.11 -12.09
CA THR A 76 6.59 20.31 -11.97
C THR A 76 5.95 20.58 -13.32
N PRO A 77 4.61 20.51 -13.48
CA PRO A 77 3.96 21.14 -14.60
C PRO A 77 3.98 22.64 -14.32
N GLU A 78 4.80 23.38 -15.06
CA GLU A 78 4.66 24.83 -15.14
C GLU A 78 3.21 25.15 -15.53
N THR A 79 2.42 25.58 -14.54
CA THR A 79 1.04 25.96 -14.76
C THR A 79 1.03 27.46 -15.04
N LYS A 80 1.13 27.80 -16.33
CA LYS A 80 0.91 29.11 -16.97
C LYS A 80 1.72 30.32 -16.51
#